data_AF-A0A3D9C4E9-F1
#
_entry.id   AF-A0A3D9C4E9-F1
#
_cell.length_a   1.000
_cell.length_b   1.000
_cell.length_c   1.000
_cell.angle_alpha   90.00
_cell.angle_beta   90.00
_cell.angle_gamma   90.00
#
_symmetry.space_group_name_H-M   'P 1'
#
loop_
_entity.id
_entity.type
_entity.pdbx_description
1 polymer ?
#
loop_
_entity_poly.entity_id
_entity_poly.type
_entity_poly.pdbx_seq_one_letter_code
_entity_poly.pdbx_strand_id
1 'polypeptide(L)'
;MNKKIILGISILSIILFLIYFVNREKRVDTEFMGEYNFKIFNDSLFKSSYFHESFGYIISDYDLKNIGISILSNTKLSKTDEYIFVINHPIKKVVEYDDGIDYVKKTPIKVEIDSTKTTNKIYVYRLKNQNKYRLILP
;
A
#
# COMPACT_ATOMS: atom_id res chain seq x y z
N MET A 1 10.05 24.80 -42.60
CA MET A 1 10.62 23.79 -41.67
C MET A 1 10.85 22.49 -42.44
N ASN A 2 12.02 21.87 -42.32
CA ASN A 2 12.39 20.73 -43.17
C ASN A 2 11.49 19.51 -42.88
N LYS A 3 10.94 18.85 -43.90
CA LYS A 3 9.98 17.72 -43.73
C LYS A 3 10.55 16.59 -42.86
N LYS A 4 11.86 16.38 -42.90
CA LYS A 4 12.58 15.42 -42.05
C LYS A 4 12.54 15.80 -40.55
N ILE A 5 12.57 17.09 -40.24
CA ILE A 5 12.51 17.62 -38.86
C ILE A 5 11.10 17.45 -38.30
N ILE A 6 10.06 17.75 -39.10
CA ILE A 6 8.66 17.57 -38.71
C ILE A 6 8.37 16.10 -38.40
N LEU A 7 8.86 15.17 -39.23
CA LEU A 7 8.68 13.73 -39.03
C LEU A 7 9.37 13.25 -37.74
N GLY A 8 10.60 13.71 -37.48
CA GLY A 8 11.33 13.37 -36.26
C GLY A 8 10.62 13.82 -34.98
N ILE A 9 10.09 15.05 -34.97
CA ILE A 9 9.32 15.58 -33.83
C ILE A 9 8.03 14.77 -33.60
N SER A 10 7.34 14.40 -34.70
CA SER A 10 6.10 13.63 -34.63
C SER A 10 6.32 12.24 -34.02
N ILE A 11 7.38 11.53 -34.44
CA ILE A 11 7.75 10.22 -33.91
C ILE A 11 8.13 10.31 -32.44
N LEU A 12 8.94 11.30 -32.05
CA LEU A 12 9.32 11.51 -30.66
C LEU A 12 8.10 11.77 -29.77
N SER A 13 7.15 12.58 -30.25
CA SER A 13 5.91 12.85 -29.52
C SER A 13 5.06 11.60 -29.31
N ILE A 14 4.98 10.70 -30.31
CA ILE A 14 4.25 9.43 -30.21
C ILE A 14 4.92 8.50 -29.20
N ILE A 15 6.26 8.41 -29.21
CA ILE A 15 7.01 7.59 -28.25
C ILE A 15 6.80 8.09 -26.82
N LEU A 16 6.90 9.41 -26.60
CA LEU A 16 6.63 10.01 -25.29
C LEU A 16 5.19 9.76 -24.83
N PHE A 17 4.24 9.81 -25.75
CA PHE A 17 2.84 9.51 -25.46
C PHE A 17 2.65 8.04 -25.06
N LEU A 18 3.26 7.09 -25.77
CA LEU A 18 3.20 5.67 -25.42
C LEU A 18 3.83 5.40 -24.04
N ILE A 19 5.00 5.99 -23.75
CA ILE A 19 5.66 5.87 -22.44
C ILE A 19 4.75 6.41 -21.32
N TYR A 20 4.06 7.52 -21.56
CA TYR A 20 3.14 8.10 -20.59
C TYR A 20 1.97 7.17 -20.24
N PHE A 21 1.40 6.45 -21.21
CA PHE A 21 0.31 5.51 -20.97
C PHE A 21 0.77 4.21 -20.31
N VAL A 22 1.95 3.71 -20.66
CA VAL A 22 2.52 2.48 -20.07
C VAL A 22 2.88 2.69 -18.59
N ASN A 23 3.31 3.89 -18.19
CA ASN A 23 3.69 4.18 -16.81
C ASN A 23 2.53 4.54 -15.86
N ARG A 24 1.27 4.35 -16.27
CA ARG A 24 0.14 4.54 -15.33
C ARG A 24 0.08 3.38 -14.36
N GLU A 25 0.63 3.60 -13.16
CA GLU A 25 0.39 2.74 -12.01
C GLU A 25 -1.13 2.57 -11.78
N LYS A 26 -1.57 1.32 -11.59
CA LYS A 26 -2.97 1.03 -11.30
C LYS A 26 -3.24 1.22 -9.82
N ARG A 27 -4.00 2.26 -9.48
CA ARG A 27 -4.37 2.56 -8.10
C ARG A 27 -5.28 1.48 -7.51
N VAL A 28 -5.07 1.19 -6.24
CA VAL A 28 -5.91 0.30 -5.44
C VAL A 28 -6.90 1.15 -4.66
N ASP A 29 -8.18 0.81 -4.79
CA ASP A 29 -9.23 1.53 -4.06
C ASP A 29 -9.20 1.18 -2.58
N THR A 30 -9.05 2.23 -1.78
CA THR A 30 -9.04 2.17 -0.31
C THR A 30 -10.00 3.19 0.27
N GLU A 31 -10.43 2.94 1.51
CA GLU A 31 -11.25 3.86 2.29
C GLU A 31 -10.57 4.12 3.63
N PHE A 32 -10.39 5.38 3.98
CA PHE A 32 -9.78 5.75 5.26
C PHE A 32 -10.76 5.49 6.41
N MET A 33 -10.38 4.58 7.31
CA MET A 33 -11.21 4.17 8.44
C MET A 33 -10.89 4.96 9.72
N GLY A 34 -9.71 5.58 9.78
CA GLY A 34 -9.29 6.40 10.92
C GLY A 34 -7.82 6.26 11.29
N GLU A 35 -7.42 7.11 12.24
CA GLU A 35 -6.14 7.07 12.91
C GLU A 35 -6.33 6.73 14.39
N TYR A 36 -5.51 5.83 14.90
CA TYR A 36 -5.70 5.28 16.24
C TYR A 36 -4.38 5.28 17.03
N ASN A 37 -4.50 5.41 18.34
CA ASN A 37 -3.37 5.12 19.22
C ASN A 37 -3.15 3.61 19.25
N PHE A 38 -1.91 3.17 19.46
CA PHE A 38 -1.59 1.75 19.59
C PHE A 38 -0.59 1.52 20.71
N LYS A 39 -0.51 0.27 21.17
CA LYS A 39 0.50 -0.19 22.13
C LYS A 39 1.12 -1.47 21.62
N ILE A 40 2.45 -1.49 21.53
CA ILE A 40 3.21 -2.73 21.40
C ILE A 40 3.25 -3.37 22.78
N PHE A 41 2.59 -4.52 22.93
CA PHE A 41 2.55 -5.25 24.20
C PHE A 41 3.47 -6.47 24.21
N ASN A 42 3.94 -6.91 23.04
CA ASN A 42 4.94 -7.95 22.89
C ASN A 42 5.97 -7.53 21.83
N ASP A 43 7.09 -6.98 22.30
CA ASP A 43 8.17 -6.47 21.47
C ASP A 43 8.85 -7.57 20.64
N SER A 44 8.97 -8.78 21.19
CA SER A 44 9.55 -9.93 20.47
C SER A 44 8.69 -10.31 19.26
N LEU A 45 7.38 -10.49 19.47
CA LEU A 45 6.44 -10.80 18.39
C LEU A 45 6.37 -9.69 17.34
N PHE A 46 6.42 -8.43 17.78
CA PHE A 46 6.41 -7.29 16.87
C PHE A 46 7.66 -7.27 16.00
N LYS A 47 8.84 -7.41 16.59
CA LYS A 47 10.12 -7.43 15.89
C LYS A 47 10.26 -8.60 14.93
N SER A 48 9.67 -9.75 15.25
CA SER A 48 9.64 -10.93 14.36
C SER A 48 8.53 -10.88 13.31
N SER A 49 7.72 -9.81 13.27
CA SER A 49 6.61 -9.71 12.33
C SER A 49 7.01 -9.00 11.05
N TYR A 50 6.34 -9.34 9.95
CA TYR A 50 6.39 -8.57 8.72
C TYR A 50 6.04 -7.09 8.92
N PHE A 51 5.38 -6.70 10.00
CA PHE A 51 5.12 -5.29 10.28
C PHE A 51 6.39 -4.50 10.58
N HIS A 52 7.37 -5.13 11.25
CA HIS A 52 8.67 -4.54 11.55
C HIS A 52 9.65 -4.67 10.37
N GLU A 53 9.64 -5.83 9.69
CA GLU A 53 10.54 -6.10 8.57
C GLU A 53 10.08 -5.50 7.23
N SER A 54 8.79 -5.23 7.05
CA SER A 54 8.25 -4.58 5.84
C SER A 54 8.50 -3.08 5.83
N PHE A 55 8.04 -2.42 4.76
CA PHE A 55 8.02 -0.97 4.60
C PHE A 55 7.04 -0.24 5.56
N GLY A 56 6.74 -0.80 6.74
CA GLY A 56 5.92 -0.19 7.79
C GLY A 56 4.41 -0.39 7.63
N TYR A 57 3.98 -1.41 6.88
CA TYR A 57 2.56 -1.72 6.69
C TYR A 57 2.26 -3.22 6.58
N ILE A 58 1.04 -3.61 6.94
CA ILE A 58 0.52 -4.96 6.65
C ILE A 58 -0.90 -4.94 6.13
N ILE A 59 -1.31 -6.05 5.50
CA ILE A 59 -2.72 -6.35 5.22
C ILE A 59 -3.20 -7.39 6.25
N SER A 60 -4.31 -7.11 6.93
CA SER A 60 -4.90 -8.04 7.90
C SER A 60 -6.42 -7.84 8.00
N ASP A 61 -7.10 -8.91 8.40
CA ASP A 61 -8.54 -9.06 8.56
C ASP A 61 -9.11 -8.46 9.85
N TYR A 62 -8.28 -7.91 10.76
CA TYR A 62 -8.62 -6.94 11.83
C TYR A 62 -7.64 -6.96 13.01
N ASP A 63 -7.08 -8.13 13.34
CA ASP A 63 -6.40 -8.33 14.63
C ASP A 63 -4.87 -8.33 14.50
N LEU A 64 -4.25 -7.27 15.06
CA LEU A 64 -2.79 -7.16 15.14
C LEU A 64 -2.20 -7.78 16.43
N LYS A 65 -3.02 -8.39 17.29
CA LYS A 65 -2.51 -9.03 18.51
C LYS A 65 -1.55 -10.17 18.22
N ASN A 66 -1.74 -10.88 17.11
CA ASN A 66 -0.86 -11.95 16.67
C ASN A 66 0.55 -11.47 16.33
N ILE A 67 0.73 -10.16 16.12
CA ILE A 67 2.03 -9.51 15.92
C ILE A 67 2.42 -8.59 17.08
N GLY A 68 1.78 -8.74 18.24
CA GLY A 68 2.14 -8.00 19.46
C GLY A 68 1.66 -6.55 19.53
N ILE A 69 0.72 -6.14 18.67
CA ILE A 69 0.16 -4.77 18.65
C ILE A 69 -1.29 -4.77 19.10
N SER A 70 -1.65 -3.83 19.98
CA SER A 70 -3.04 -3.56 20.37
C SER A 70 -3.45 -2.17 19.90
N ILE A 71 -4.48 -2.08 19.06
CA ILE A 71 -5.09 -0.82 18.64
C ILE A 71 -6.01 -0.31 19.75
N LEU A 72 -5.79 0.90 20.20
CA LEU A 72 -6.60 1.58 21.23
C LEU A 72 -7.69 2.38 20.53
N SER A 73 -8.77 1.70 20.15
CA SER A 73 -9.91 2.29 19.46
C SER A 73 -11.23 1.85 20.09
N ASN A 74 -12.18 2.78 20.17
CA ASN A 74 -13.58 2.48 20.51
C ASN A 74 -14.38 2.08 19.26
N THR A 75 -13.83 2.29 18.05
CA THR A 75 -14.47 1.96 16.78
C THR A 75 -14.20 0.50 16.45
N LYS A 76 -15.27 -0.29 16.37
CA LYS A 76 -15.18 -1.71 16.01
C LYS A 76 -15.06 -1.84 14.50
N LEU A 77 -13.87 -2.16 14.00
CA LEU A 77 -13.71 -2.51 12.58
C LEU A 77 -14.38 -3.88 12.32
N SER A 78 -14.90 -4.07 11.12
CA SER A 78 -15.51 -5.33 10.72
C SER A 78 -14.45 -6.43 10.58
N LYS A 79 -14.73 -7.64 11.08
CA LYS A 79 -13.87 -8.83 10.92
C LYS A 79 -13.97 -9.47 9.54
N THR A 80 -14.91 -9.02 8.71
CA THR A 80 -15.10 -9.56 7.35
C THR A 80 -14.32 -8.77 6.30
N ASP A 81 -13.72 -7.66 6.70
CA ASP A 81 -13.06 -6.72 5.81
C ASP A 81 -11.54 -6.86 5.99
N GLU A 82 -10.79 -6.71 4.90
CA GLU A 82 -9.34 -6.59 4.88
C GLU A 82 -8.94 -5.12 4.97
N TYR A 83 -7.93 -4.86 5.79
CA TYR A 83 -7.40 -3.52 6.03
C TYR A 83 -5.91 -3.48 5.79
N ILE A 84 -5.44 -2.33 5.31
CA ILE A 84 -4.04 -1.93 5.36
C ILE A 84 -3.83 -1.15 6.66
N PHE A 85 -2.93 -1.65 7.49
CA PHE A 85 -2.46 -1.00 8.71
C PHE A 85 -1.09 -0.41 8.46
N VAL A 86 -0.90 0.88 8.76
CA VAL A 86 0.39 1.59 8.59
C VAL A 86 0.74 2.30 9.88
N ILE A 87 1.94 2.08 10.41
CA ILE A 87 2.41 2.84 11.59
C ILE A 87 3.12 4.12 11.17
N ASN A 88 2.99 5.11 12.04
CA ASN A 88 3.73 6.37 12.06
C ASN A 88 3.47 7.32 10.89
N HIS A 89 3.01 6.83 9.75
CA HIS A 89 2.80 7.62 8.55
C HIS A 89 1.44 7.29 7.90
N PRO A 90 0.70 8.29 7.40
CA PRO A 90 -0.47 8.04 6.56
C PRO A 90 -0.06 7.54 5.17
N ILE A 91 -0.99 6.91 4.46
CA ILE A 91 -0.80 6.47 3.09
C ILE A 91 -0.97 7.66 2.15
N LYS A 92 -0.02 7.85 1.23
CA LYS A 92 -0.11 8.78 0.10
C LYS A 92 -0.85 8.14 -1.08
N LYS A 93 -0.50 6.90 -1.43
CA LYS A 93 -1.20 6.09 -2.44
C LYS A 93 -0.95 4.61 -2.24
N VAL A 94 -1.86 3.78 -2.77
CA VAL A 94 -1.69 2.34 -2.90
C VAL A 94 -1.83 1.98 -4.37
N VAL A 95 -0.90 1.18 -4.89
CA VAL A 95 -0.88 0.77 -6.30
C VAL A 95 -0.64 -0.74 -6.41
N GLU A 96 -1.24 -1.36 -7.43
CA GLU A 96 -0.89 -2.71 -7.82
C GLU A 96 0.58 -2.72 -8.28
N TYR A 97 1.31 -3.76 -7.88
CA TYR A 97 2.71 -3.95 -8.20
C TYR A 97 2.90 -5.35 -8.77
N ASP A 98 3.82 -5.49 -9.73
CA ASP A 98 4.24 -6.79 -10.24
C ASP A 98 5.62 -7.11 -9.66
N ASP A 99 5.67 -8.06 -8.73
CA ASP A 99 6.90 -8.56 -8.13
C ASP A 99 7.47 -9.77 -8.88
N GLY A 100 6.87 -10.15 -10.02
CA GLY A 100 7.28 -11.31 -10.83
C GLY A 100 6.93 -12.66 -10.19
N ILE A 101 6.19 -12.65 -9.08
CA ILE A 101 5.83 -13.86 -8.32
C ILE A 101 4.33 -14.13 -8.48
N ASP A 102 3.99 -15.21 -9.20
CA ASP A 102 2.60 -15.68 -9.29
C ASP A 102 2.24 -16.54 -8.06
N TYR A 103 2.13 -15.88 -6.92
CA TYR A 103 1.66 -16.49 -5.68
C TYR A 103 0.14 -16.28 -5.52
N VAL A 104 -0.60 -17.39 -5.46
CA VAL A 104 -1.93 -17.50 -4.82
C VAL A 104 -3.04 -16.61 -5.42
N LYS A 105 -3.02 -16.31 -6.73
CA LYS A 105 -4.06 -15.49 -7.40
C LYS A 105 -4.32 -14.12 -6.76
N LYS A 106 -3.43 -13.63 -5.88
CA LYS A 106 -3.54 -12.32 -5.23
C LYS A 106 -2.52 -11.36 -5.84
N THR A 107 -2.96 -10.16 -6.15
CA THR A 107 -2.11 -9.11 -6.75
C THR A 107 -1.26 -8.45 -5.67
N PRO A 108 0.07 -8.35 -5.82
CA PRO A 108 0.91 -7.57 -4.91
C PRO A 108 0.50 -6.10 -4.93
N ILE A 109 0.59 -5.45 -3.78
CA ILE A 109 0.38 -4.00 -3.67
C ILE A 109 1.59 -3.31 -3.08
N LYS A 110 1.92 -2.14 -3.61
CA LYS A 110 2.89 -1.21 -3.05
C LYS A 110 2.15 -0.08 -2.35
N VAL A 111 2.45 0.13 -1.08
CA VAL A 111 1.97 1.28 -0.30
C VAL A 111 3.04 2.35 -0.30
N GLU A 112 2.73 3.53 -0.82
CA GLU A 112 3.58 4.72 -0.69
C GLU A 112 3.07 5.53 0.49
N ILE A 113 3.91 5.69 1.51
CA ILE A 113 3.60 6.49 2.70
C ILE A 113 3.91 7.98 2.48
N ASP A 114 3.20 8.85 3.17
CA ASP A 114 3.51 10.28 3.23
C ASP A 114 4.55 10.53 4.32
N SER A 115 5.82 10.53 3.94
CA SER A 115 6.96 10.73 4.85
C SER A 115 7.04 12.14 5.43
N THR A 116 6.26 13.11 4.92
CA THR A 116 6.22 14.47 5.48
C THR A 116 5.44 14.53 6.79
N LYS A 117 4.66 13.49 7.10
CA LYS A 117 3.83 13.37 8.30
C LYS A 117 4.30 12.18 9.12
N THR A 118 5.06 12.45 10.17
CA THR A 118 5.48 11.44 11.16
C THR A 118 4.68 11.62 12.44
N THR A 119 4.10 10.53 12.93
CA THR A 119 3.21 10.50 14.10
C THR A 119 3.47 9.24 14.92
N ASN A 120 2.88 9.13 16.11
CA ASN A 120 2.89 7.91 16.93
C ASN A 120 1.53 7.19 16.87
N LYS A 121 0.93 7.15 15.66
CA LYS A 121 -0.39 6.56 15.42
C LYS A 121 -0.31 5.43 14.42
N ILE A 122 -1.33 4.58 14.42
CA ILE A 122 -1.59 3.61 13.37
C ILE A 122 -2.76 4.11 12.51
N TYR A 123 -2.56 4.11 11.20
CA TYR A 123 -3.56 4.50 10.21
C TYR A 123 -4.16 3.25 9.59
N VAL A 124 -5.49 3.26 9.44
CA VAL A 124 -6.24 2.11 8.96
C VAL A 124 -7.00 2.47 7.70
N TYR A 125 -6.79 1.67 6.65
CA TYR A 125 -7.44 1.83 5.36
C TYR A 125 -8.12 0.53 4.98
N ARG A 126 -9.43 0.54 4.76
CA ARG A 126 -10.17 -0.62 4.27
C ARG A 126 -9.90 -0.83 2.78
N LEU A 127 -9.59 -2.05 2.37
CA LEU A 127 -9.55 -2.43 0.95
C LEU A 127 -10.99 -2.59 0.43
N LYS A 128 -11.31 -1.96 -0.70
CA LYS A 128 -12.66 -2.12 -1.31
C LYS A 128 -12.86 -3.50 -1.93
N ASN A 129 -11.80 -4.09 -2.49
CA ASN A 129 -11.83 -5.43 -3.06
C ASN A 129 -11.20 -6.43 -2.10
N GLN A 130 -12.05 -7.22 -1.45
CA GLN A 130 -11.66 -8.25 -0.49
C GLN A 130 -10.96 -9.43 -1.18
N ASN A 131 -10.01 -10.06 -0.50
CA ASN A 131 -9.23 -11.23 -0.91
C ASN A 131 -8.50 -11.09 -2.25
N LYS A 132 -8.33 -9.87 -2.76
CA LYS A 132 -7.67 -9.61 -4.05
C LYS A 132 -6.18 -9.34 -3.91
N TYR A 133 -5.74 -8.80 -2.78
CA TYR A 133 -4.42 -8.18 -2.65
C TYR A 133 -3.54 -8.88 -1.64
N ARG A 134 -2.22 -8.83 -1.88
CA ARG A 134 -1.19 -9.30 -0.94
C ARG A 134 -0.06 -8.28 -0.80
N LEU A 135 0.72 -8.41 0.27
CA LEU A 135 1.96 -7.66 0.43
C LEU A 135 2.99 -8.08 -0.62
N ILE A 136 3.87 -7.15 -0.98
CA ILE A 136 5.12 -7.49 -1.67
C ILE A 136 5.97 -8.29 -0.68
N LEU A 137 6.45 -9.46 -1.11
CA LEU A 137 7.35 -10.28 -0.32
C LEU A 137 8.79 -9.77 -0.52
N PRO A 138 9.62 -9.75 0.53
CA PRO A 138 11.04 -9.40 0.42
C PRO A 138 11.84 -10.43 -0.38
#